data_AF-A0A1H5IMJ9-F1
#
_entry.id   AF-A0A1H5IMJ9-F1
#
_cell.length_a   1.000
_cell.length_b   1.000
_cell.length_c   1.000
_cell.angle_alpha   90.00
_cell.angle_beta   90.00
_cell.angle_gamma   90.00
#
_symmetry.space_group_name_H-M   'P 1'
#
loop_
_entity.id
_entity.type
_entity.pdbx_description
1 polymer ?
#
loop_
_entity_poly.entity_id
_entity_poly.type
_entity_poly.pdbx_seq_one_letter_code
_entity_poly.pdbx_strand_id
1 'polypeptide(L)'
;MPIAVDIDVMLARRKMSVGELAERVGITPANLAVLKNGRARAVRFTTLAALCEVLQCQPGDLLRWEAEDTEDPADTAGAAGAAGAAGAEGAAGAEGAEGAAGAEGAEEAAGAVGG
;
A
#
# COMPACT_ATOMS: atom_id res chain seq x y z
N MET A 1 11.79 -8.26 -9.70
CA MET A 1 12.22 -6.87 -9.38
C MET A 1 11.32 -6.37 -8.29
N PRO A 2 11.86 -5.72 -7.25
CA PRO A 2 11.08 -5.45 -6.04
C PRO A 2 10.16 -4.22 -6.12
N ILE A 3 10.05 -3.52 -7.26
CA ILE A 3 9.21 -2.33 -7.41
C ILE A 3 8.30 -2.47 -8.62
N ALA A 4 6.99 -2.50 -8.39
CA ALA A 4 5.94 -2.49 -9.41
C ALA A 4 5.32 -1.09 -9.54
N VAL A 5 4.77 -0.79 -10.73
CA VAL A 5 4.15 0.51 -11.03
C VAL A 5 2.70 0.35 -11.49
N ASP A 6 1.74 0.77 -10.67
CA ASP A 6 0.29 0.55 -10.84
C ASP A 6 -0.41 1.59 -11.73
N ILE A 7 0.15 1.85 -12.90
CA ILE A 7 -0.45 2.81 -13.85
C ILE A 7 -1.82 2.32 -14.32
N ASP A 8 -1.99 1.01 -14.54
CA ASP A 8 -3.23 0.43 -15.07
C ASP A 8 -4.42 0.62 -14.09
N VAL A 9 -4.18 0.58 -12.77
CA VAL A 9 -5.20 0.87 -11.75
C VAL A 9 -5.67 2.32 -11.84
N MET A 10 -4.73 3.25 -12.02
CA MET A 10 -5.04 4.67 -12.12
C MET A 10 -5.74 5.02 -13.43
N LEU A 11 -5.39 4.37 -14.54
CA LEU A 11 -6.09 4.52 -15.82
C LEU A 11 -7.54 4.05 -15.73
N ALA A 12 -7.79 2.90 -15.09
CA ALA A 12 -9.14 2.38 -14.90
C ALA A 12 -10.01 3.31 -14.05
N ARG A 13 -9.47 3.83 -12.94
CA ARG A 13 -10.15 4.80 -12.06
C ARG A 13 -10.56 6.08 -12.80
N ARG A 14 -9.75 6.51 -13.77
CA ARG A 14 -9.94 7.77 -14.51
C ARG A 14 -10.60 7.61 -15.87
N LYS A 15 -10.90 6.37 -16.29
CA LYS A 15 -11.44 6.04 -17.62
C LYS A 15 -10.59 6.63 -18.75
N MET A 16 -9.27 6.65 -18.57
CA MET A 16 -8.31 7.23 -19.50
C MET A 16 -7.60 6.13 -20.29
N SER A 17 -7.29 6.39 -21.57
CA SER A 17 -6.52 5.44 -22.38
C SER A 17 -5.01 5.59 -22.17
N VAL A 18 -4.26 4.51 -22.45
CA VAL A 18 -2.79 4.53 -22.40
C VAL A 18 -2.21 5.56 -23.39
N GLY A 19 -2.78 5.66 -24.59
CA GLY A 19 -2.33 6.62 -25.61
C GLY A 19 -2.49 8.07 -25.13
N GLU A 20 -3.66 8.39 -24.58
CA GLU A 20 -3.96 9.72 -24.03
C GLU A 20 -3.04 10.09 -22.86
N LEU A 21 -2.76 9.14 -21.95
CA LEU A 21 -1.81 9.38 -20.87
C LEU A 21 -0.40 9.64 -21.39
N ALA A 22 0.06 8.89 -22.40
CA ALA A 22 1.39 9.06 -23.00
C ALA A 22 1.55 10.46 -23.61
N GLU A 23 0.53 10.93 -24.34
CA GLU A 23 0.49 12.28 -24.92
C GLU A 23 0.54 13.36 -23.85
N ARG A 24 -0.29 13.25 -22.80
CA ARG A 24 -0.36 14.24 -21.71
C ARG A 24 0.92 14.31 -20.89
N VAL A 25 1.58 13.18 -20.66
CA VAL A 25 2.84 13.10 -19.88
C VAL A 25 4.06 13.48 -20.74
N GLY A 26 3.94 13.48 -22.07
CA GLY A 26 5.03 13.78 -22.98
C GLY A 26 6.03 12.64 -23.13
N ILE A 27 5.58 11.38 -23.05
CA ILE A 27 6.41 10.19 -23.28
C ILE A 27 5.85 9.32 -24.40
N THR A 28 6.68 8.46 -24.97
CA THR A 28 6.20 7.54 -26.02
C THR A 28 5.29 6.47 -25.43
N PRO A 29 4.28 5.98 -26.19
CA PRO A 29 3.44 4.86 -25.77
C PRO A 29 4.26 3.61 -25.41
N ALA A 30 5.40 3.40 -26.09
CA ALA A 30 6.33 2.32 -25.78
C ALA A 30 6.96 2.48 -24.39
N ASN A 31 7.39 3.68 -24.00
CA ASN A 31 7.95 3.94 -22.67
C ASN A 31 6.89 3.76 -21.57
N LEU A 32 5.67 4.24 -21.83
CA LEU A 32 4.54 4.03 -20.90
C LEU A 32 4.20 2.53 -20.76
N ALA A 33 4.24 1.76 -21.84
CA ALA A 33 4.03 0.31 -21.81
C ALA A 33 5.13 -0.44 -21.03
N VAL A 34 6.37 0.04 -21.05
CA VAL A 34 7.46 -0.52 -20.24
C VAL A 34 7.22 -0.25 -18.76
N LEU A 35 6.77 0.95 -18.40
CA LEU A 35 6.44 1.33 -17.02
C LEU A 35 5.25 0.51 -16.49
N LYS A 36 4.12 0.50 -17.21
CA LYS A 36 2.88 -0.13 -16.73
C LYS A 36 2.98 -1.65 -16.60
N ASN A 37 3.83 -2.30 -17.40
CA ASN A 37 4.02 -3.74 -17.38
C ASN A 37 5.14 -4.18 -16.42
N GLY A 38 5.66 -3.28 -15.57
CA GLY A 38 6.72 -3.61 -14.59
C GLY A 38 8.07 -3.97 -15.22
N ARG A 39 8.31 -3.60 -16.48
CA ARG A 39 9.59 -3.90 -17.19
C ARG A 39 10.61 -2.75 -17.10
N ALA A 40 10.23 -1.64 -16.48
CA ALA A 40 11.10 -0.49 -16.31
C ALA A 40 12.16 -0.75 -15.25
N ARG A 41 13.42 -0.43 -15.55
CA ARG A 41 14.53 -0.49 -14.58
C ARG A 41 14.66 0.77 -13.73
N ALA A 42 14.18 1.89 -14.24
CA ALA A 42 14.24 3.19 -13.59
C ALA A 42 13.12 4.09 -14.12
N VAL A 43 12.70 5.05 -13.29
CA VAL A 43 11.82 6.15 -13.66
C VAL A 43 12.47 7.46 -13.25
N ARG A 44 12.44 8.47 -14.12
CA ARG A 44 12.90 9.82 -13.76
C ARG A 44 11.86 10.48 -12.88
N PHE A 45 12.27 11.21 -11.85
CA PHE A 45 11.33 11.97 -11.02
C PHE A 45 10.49 12.97 -11.82
N THR A 46 11.04 13.55 -12.89
CA THR A 46 10.26 14.42 -13.79
C THR A 46 9.11 13.68 -14.47
N THR A 47 9.34 12.45 -14.93
CA THR A 47 8.29 11.60 -15.50
C THR A 47 7.29 11.16 -14.43
N LEU A 48 7.76 10.82 -13.23
CA LEU A 48 6.88 10.45 -12.12
C LEU A 48 5.99 11.62 -11.67
N ALA A 49 6.54 12.83 -11.60
CA ALA A 49 5.79 14.05 -11.29
C ALA A 49 4.72 14.33 -12.35
N ALA A 50 5.08 14.28 -13.63
CA ALA A 50 4.12 14.46 -14.72
C ALA A 50 3.00 13.41 -14.70
N LEU A 51 3.32 12.15 -14.38
CA LEU A 51 2.32 11.11 -14.16
C LEU A 51 1.39 11.46 -12.99
N CYS A 52 1.94 11.90 -11.86
CA CYS A 52 1.17 12.29 -10.68
C CYS A 52 0.25 13.49 -10.95
N GLU A 53 0.70 14.48 -11.73
CA GLU A 53 -0.09 15.64 -12.13
C GLU A 53 -1.27 15.25 -13.02
N VAL A 54 -1.03 14.47 -14.08
CA VAL A 54 -2.07 14.05 -15.03
C VAL A 54 -3.05 13.08 -14.37
N LEU A 55 -2.52 12.14 -13.57
CA LEU A 55 -3.29 11.14 -12.85
C LEU A 55 -3.70 11.62 -11.45
N GLN A 56 -3.63 12.92 -11.14
CA GLN A 56 -3.96 13.55 -9.86
C GLN A 56 -3.84 12.61 -8.65
N CYS A 57 -2.65 12.08 -8.44
CA CYS A 57 -2.35 11.07 -7.40
C CYS A 57 -1.00 11.38 -6.76
N GLN A 58 -0.70 10.66 -5.69
CA GLN A 58 0.62 10.71 -5.06
C GLN A 58 1.52 9.61 -5.60
N PRO A 59 2.86 9.77 -5.54
CA PRO A 59 3.80 8.73 -5.94
C PRO A 59 3.56 7.37 -5.25
N GLY A 60 3.10 7.39 -4.00
CA GLY A 60 2.74 6.19 -3.25
C GLY A 60 1.53 5.43 -3.79
N ASP A 61 0.68 6.07 -4.61
CA ASP A 61 -0.43 5.41 -5.30
C ASP A 61 0.04 4.65 -6.56
N LEU A 62 1.23 4.98 -7.06
CA LEU A 62 1.81 4.40 -8.28
C LEU A 62 2.87 3.35 -7.97
N LEU A 63 3.70 3.57 -6.95
CA LEU A 63 4.85 2.73 -6.65
C LEU A 63 4.53 1.75 -5.52
N ARG A 64 4.54 0.45 -5.83
CA ARG A 64 4.44 -0.62 -4.84
C ARG A 64 5.76 -1.36 -4.74
N TRP A 65 6.20 -1.61 -3.51
CA TRP A 65 7.25 -2.59 -3.26
C TRP A 65 6.64 -3.99 -3.23
N GLU A 66 7.19 -4.88 -4.04
CA GLU A 66 6.89 -6.31 -4.04
C GLU A 66 8.12 -6.99 -3.44
N ALA A 67 7.98 -7.56 -2.23
CA ALA A 67 8.99 -8.47 -1.74
C ALA A 67 9.17 -9.56 -2.79
N GLU A 68 10.39 -9.77 -3.27
CA GLU A 68 10.66 -11.06 -3.89
C GLU A 68 10.45 -12.05 -2.75
N ASP A 69 9.44 -12.91 -2.87
CA ASP A 69 9.46 -14.15 -2.11
C ASP A 69 10.87 -14.69 -2.36
N THR A 70 11.70 -14.68 -1.31
CA THR A 70 12.90 -15.48 -1.32
C THR A 70 12.41 -16.83 -1.81
N GLU A 71 12.98 -17.35 -2.90
CA GLU A 71 12.82 -18.74 -3.24
C GLU A 71 13.24 -19.52 -1.99
N ASP A 72 12.27 -19.80 -1.12
CA ASP A 72 12.39 -20.75 -0.04
C ASP A 72 12.53 -22.09 -0.77
N PRO A 73 13.68 -22.78 -0.65
CA PRO A 73 13.84 -24.12 -1.20
C PRO A 73 13.04 -25.11 -0.33
N ALA A 74 11.72 -24.93 -0.28
CA ALA A 74 10.77 -25.80 0.40
C ALA A 74 10.09 -26.78 -0.57
N ASP A 75 10.66 -27.00 -1.75
CA ASP A 75 10.55 -28.30 -2.42
C ASP A 75 11.75 -29.19 -2.02
N THR A 76 11.88 -29.43 -0.72
CA THR A 76 12.53 -30.64 -0.19
C THR A 76 11.90 -31.01 1.15
N ALA A 77 10.65 -31.48 1.15
CA ALA A 77 10.17 -32.48 2.11
C ALA A 77 8.69 -32.84 1.88
N GLY A 78 8.46 -33.99 1.25
CA GLY A 78 7.34 -34.81 1.70
C GLY A 78 7.60 -35.29 3.14
N ALA A 79 6.83 -34.77 4.09
CA ALA A 79 6.52 -35.37 5.40
C ALA A 79 5.38 -34.52 6.02
N ALA A 80 4.12 -34.98 6.00
CA ALA A 80 3.47 -35.79 7.04
C ALA A 80 2.88 -34.97 8.22
N GLY A 81 1.54 -35.03 8.34
CA GLY A 81 0.74 -34.79 9.56
C GLY A 81 0.48 -33.32 9.91
N ALA A 82 -0.70 -32.88 10.37
CA ALA A 82 -1.87 -33.58 10.86
C ALA A 82 -3.10 -32.67 10.70
N ALA A 83 -4.17 -33.17 10.08
CA ALA A 83 -5.50 -32.60 10.25
C ALA A 83 -6.08 -33.17 11.55
N GLY A 84 -5.85 -32.48 12.67
CA GLY A 84 -6.53 -32.73 13.94
C GLY A 84 -7.83 -31.95 13.98
N ALA A 85 -8.96 -32.63 13.80
CA ALA A 85 -10.28 -32.10 14.07
C ALA A 85 -10.62 -32.29 15.56
N ALA A 86 -11.08 -31.19 16.18
CA ALA A 86 -12.11 -31.06 17.22
C ALA A 86 -12.09 -31.97 18.48
N GLY A 87 -12.16 -31.31 19.64
CA GLY A 87 -12.62 -31.90 20.91
C GLY A 87 -12.57 -30.89 22.05
N ALA A 88 -13.72 -30.63 22.67
CA ALA A 88 -14.00 -29.57 23.65
C ALA A 88 -13.69 -29.97 25.12
N GLU A 89 -14.11 -29.07 26.04
CA GLU A 89 -14.15 -29.15 27.52
C GLU A 89 -12.92 -28.51 28.22
N GLY A 90 -12.99 -27.53 29.14
CA GLY A 90 -14.08 -26.93 29.91
C GLY A 90 -13.60 -26.75 31.37
N ALA A 91 -13.54 -25.51 31.89
CA ALA A 91 -13.56 -25.09 33.33
C ALA A 91 -13.08 -23.62 33.40
N ALA A 92 -13.95 -22.62 33.60
CA ALA A 92 -14.53 -22.16 34.87
C ALA A 92 -13.56 -21.40 35.78
N GLY A 93 -13.87 -20.13 36.07
CA GLY A 93 -13.68 -19.54 37.41
C GLY A 93 -12.94 -18.20 37.55
N ALA A 94 -13.60 -17.28 38.27
CA ALA A 94 -13.15 -16.06 38.97
C ALA A 94 -12.94 -14.79 38.09
N GLU A 95 -13.88 -13.83 38.05
CA GLU A 95 -14.27 -12.83 39.06
C GLU A 95 -13.21 -11.75 39.37
N GLY A 96 -13.59 -10.49 39.09
CA GLY A 96 -13.31 -9.34 39.95
C GLY A 96 -12.15 -8.42 39.53
N ALA A 97 -12.47 -7.22 39.03
CA ALA A 97 -12.22 -5.96 39.74
C ALA A 97 -12.51 -4.73 38.84
N GLU A 98 -13.51 -3.95 39.27
CA GLU A 98 -13.69 -2.54 38.90
C GLU A 98 -12.44 -1.69 39.21
N GLY A 99 -12.25 -0.59 38.47
CA GLY A 99 -11.17 0.35 38.77
C GLY A 99 -11.17 1.62 37.93
N ALA A 100 -12.11 2.52 38.26
CA ALA A 100 -11.99 3.98 38.34
C ALA A 100 -11.60 4.85 37.11
N ALA A 101 -12.46 5.86 36.95
CA ALA A 101 -12.32 7.07 36.15
C ALA A 101 -11.23 8.03 36.65
N GLY A 102 -10.82 8.96 35.79
CA GLY A 102 -10.09 10.18 36.17
C GLY A 102 -9.47 10.89 34.97
N ALA A 103 -10.25 11.68 34.24
CA ALA A 103 -9.73 12.69 33.31
C ALA A 103 -10.09 14.07 33.90
N GLU A 104 -9.12 14.67 34.58
CA GLU A 104 -9.12 16.09 34.96
C GLU A 104 -8.23 16.89 33.99
N GLY A 105 -8.64 18.13 33.71
CA GLY A 105 -7.72 19.19 33.33
C GLY A 105 -7.76 19.66 31.88
N ALA A 106 -8.89 20.19 31.43
CA ALA A 106 -8.88 21.26 30.44
C ALA A 106 -8.65 22.57 31.21
N GLU A 107 -7.46 23.15 31.08
CA GLU A 107 -7.22 24.54 31.46
C GLU A 107 -6.73 25.34 30.25
N GLU A 108 -7.25 26.55 30.25
CA GLU A 108 -7.36 27.56 29.23
C GLU A 108 -6.03 28.33 29.07
N ALA A 109 -5.68 28.68 27.83
CA ALA A 109 -4.80 29.81 27.57
C ALA A 109 -5.27 30.53 26.31
N ALA A 110 -6.25 31.41 26.52
CA ALA A 110 -6.49 32.54 25.65
C ALA A 110 -5.33 33.55 25.76
N GLY A 111 -4.97 34.18 24.65
CA GLY A 111 -4.29 35.48 24.67
C GLY A 111 -3.06 35.61 23.77
N ALA A 112 -3.24 36.21 22.60
CA ALA A 112 -2.48 37.39 22.18
C ALA A 112 -2.94 37.82 20.77
N VAL A 113 -3.85 38.79 20.75
CA VAL A 113 -4.03 39.72 19.63
C VAL A 113 -3.07 40.89 19.85
N GLY A 114 -2.41 41.31 18.78
CA GLY A 114 -1.60 42.53 18.71
C GLY A 114 -0.71 42.40 17.48
N GLY A 115 -0.65 43.34 16.55
CA GLY A 115 -1.21 44.67 16.37
C GLY A 115 -0.54 45.24 15.12
#